data_AF-A0A1G2FYJ4-F1
#
_entry.id   AF-A0A1G2FYJ4-F1
#
_cell.length_a   1.000
_cell.length_b   1.000
_cell.length_c   1.000
_cell.angle_alpha   90.00
_cell.angle_beta   90.00
_cell.angle_gamma   90.00
#
_symmetry.space_group_name_H-M   'P 1'
#
loop_
_entity.id
_entity.type
_entity.pdbx_description
1 polymer ?
#
loop_
_entity_poly.entity_id
_entity_poly.type
_entity_poly.pdbx_seq_one_letter_code
_entity_poly.pdbx_strand_id
1 'polypeptide(L)'
;MNECGFANKEVFMTADKIREALSIYQAKFTAEEISKWRFPDDQKAVPFLKATLSHAHWMIDEIYGFLAEGKIEKAHRWLGFIQGVLWATGQYTIEDLAAHSRSL
;
A
#
# COMPACT_ATOMS: atom_id res chain seq x y z
N MET A 1 -0.90 40.48 21.12
CA MET A 1 -1.23 40.04 19.74
C MET A 1 -0.40 38.80 19.49
N ASN A 2 -0.97 37.62 19.74
CA ASN A 2 -0.29 36.34 19.60
C ASN A 2 -1.17 35.45 18.73
N GLU A 3 -0.78 35.21 17.49
CA GLU A 3 -1.12 33.95 16.81
C GLU A 3 0.14 33.44 16.13
N CYS A 4 0.80 32.54 16.85
CA CYS A 4 1.86 31.68 16.40
C CYS A 4 1.22 30.58 15.52
N GLY A 5 1.23 30.77 14.20
CA GLY A 5 0.80 29.75 13.25
C GLY A 5 1.98 28.88 12.84
N PHE A 6 2.26 27.83 13.62
CA PHE A 6 3.12 26.74 13.16
C PHE A 6 2.48 26.11 11.92
N ALA A 7 3.05 26.37 10.75
CA ALA A 7 2.78 25.62 9.54
C ALA A 7 3.38 24.21 9.67
N ASN A 8 2.75 23.35 10.47
CA ASN A 8 3.01 21.92 10.45
C ASN A 8 2.43 21.38 9.13
N LYS A 9 3.27 21.37 8.08
CA LYS A 9 3.07 20.51 6.91
C LYS A 9 3.32 19.07 7.35
N GLU A 10 2.40 18.50 8.13
CA GLU A 10 2.31 17.05 8.22
C GLU A 10 1.79 16.56 6.87
N VAL A 11 2.71 16.08 6.03
CA VAL A 11 2.40 15.44 4.76
C VAL A 11 1.81 14.06 5.08
N PHE A 12 0.57 14.04 5.58
CA PHE A 12 -0.20 12.81 5.63
C PHE A 12 -0.50 12.39 4.19
N MET A 13 -0.21 11.14 3.87
CA MET A 13 -0.58 10.58 2.56
C MET A 13 -2.10 10.65 2.41
N THR A 14 -2.56 11.43 1.45
CA THR A 14 -3.99 11.62 1.20
C THR A 14 -4.61 10.34 0.64
N ALA A 15 -5.93 10.22 0.72
CA ALA A 15 -6.66 9.13 0.08
C ALA A 15 -6.29 8.98 -1.40
N ASP A 16 -6.08 10.11 -2.10
CA ASP A 16 -5.70 10.12 -3.51
C ASP A 16 -4.31 9.56 -3.76
N LYS A 17 -3.33 9.90 -2.90
CA LYS A 17 -1.99 9.31 -3.01
C LYS A 17 -1.97 7.82 -2.71
N ILE A 18 -2.79 7.36 -1.78
CA ILE A 18 -3.00 5.92 -1.57
C ILE A 18 -3.54 5.29 -2.87
N ARG A 19 -4.56 5.89 -3.51
CA ARG A 19 -5.11 5.39 -4.79
C ARG A 19 -4.07 5.35 -5.91
N GLU A 20 -3.26 6.38 -6.04
CA GLU A 20 -2.18 6.45 -7.04
C GLU A 20 -1.19 5.29 -6.83
N ALA A 21 -0.66 5.12 -5.61
CA ALA A 21 0.25 4.02 -5.31
C ALA A 21 -0.39 2.64 -5.58
N LEU A 22 -1.66 2.44 -5.17
CA LEU A 22 -2.38 1.19 -5.44
C LEU A 22 -2.54 0.93 -6.94
N SER A 23 -2.77 1.96 -7.75
CA SER A 23 -2.92 1.79 -9.20
C SER A 23 -1.64 1.28 -9.87
N ILE A 24 -0.47 1.75 -9.41
CA ILE A 24 0.84 1.28 -9.87
C ILE A 24 0.99 -0.22 -9.54
N TYR A 25 0.67 -0.61 -8.30
CA TYR A 25 0.82 -1.99 -7.86
C TYR A 25 -0.19 -2.93 -8.53
N GLN A 26 -1.43 -2.48 -8.71
CA GLN A 26 -2.46 -3.25 -9.40
C GLN A 26 -2.10 -3.47 -10.88
N ALA A 27 -1.58 -2.44 -11.56
CA ALA A 27 -1.12 -2.57 -12.94
C ALA A 27 0.01 -3.61 -13.05
N LYS A 28 0.99 -3.56 -12.14
CA LYS A 28 2.08 -4.55 -12.10
C LYS A 28 1.59 -5.97 -11.85
N PHE A 29 0.77 -6.18 -10.81
CA PHE A 29 0.26 -7.52 -10.51
C PHE A 29 -0.62 -8.08 -11.64
N THR A 30 -1.36 -7.22 -12.34
CA THR A 30 -2.15 -7.62 -13.52
C THR A 30 -1.23 -8.01 -14.68
N ALA A 31 -0.19 -7.22 -14.96
CA ALA A 31 0.77 -7.50 -16.03
C ALA A 31 1.58 -8.78 -15.80
N GLU A 32 1.84 -9.13 -14.53
CA GLU A 32 2.55 -10.35 -14.13
C GLU A 32 1.63 -11.54 -13.86
N GLU A 33 0.33 -11.41 -14.16
CA GLU A 33 -0.69 -12.47 -13.96
C GLU A 33 -0.71 -13.01 -12.53
N ILE A 34 -0.41 -12.16 -11.54
CA ILE A 34 -0.47 -12.51 -10.13
C ILE A 34 -1.94 -12.61 -9.72
N SER A 35 -2.39 -13.78 -9.29
CA SER A 35 -3.76 -13.99 -8.80
C SER A 35 -4.03 -13.19 -7.53
N LYS A 36 -5.28 -12.80 -7.29
CA LYS A 36 -5.74 -12.25 -6.01
C LYS A 36 -6.14 -13.40 -5.09
N TRP A 37 -5.49 -13.54 -3.94
CA TRP A 37 -5.86 -14.58 -2.97
C TRP A 37 -5.57 -14.16 -1.54
N ARG A 38 -6.55 -14.30 -0.64
CA ARG A 38 -6.36 -14.06 0.79
C ARG A 38 -5.67 -15.24 1.46
N PHE A 39 -4.47 -15.01 2.02
CA PHE A 39 -3.81 -15.99 2.86
C PHE A 39 -4.61 -16.21 4.16
N PRO A 40 -4.76 -17.45 4.68
CA PRO A 40 -5.50 -17.72 5.91
C PRO A 40 -4.90 -17.03 7.15
N ASP A 41 -5.75 -16.44 7.99
CA ASP A 41 -5.33 -15.64 9.15
C ASP A 41 -4.65 -16.48 10.26
N ASP A 42 -4.92 -17.78 10.32
CA ASP A 42 -4.48 -18.72 11.36
C ASP A 42 -3.23 -19.53 10.96
N GLN A 43 -2.67 -19.25 9.79
CA GLN A 43 -1.49 -19.94 9.27
C GLN A 43 -0.28 -19.02 9.25
N LYS A 44 0.91 -19.62 9.46
CA LYS A 44 2.16 -18.90 9.20
C LYS A 44 2.44 -18.94 7.71
N ALA A 45 2.72 -17.78 7.13
CA ALA A 45 3.22 -17.74 5.77
C ALA A 45 4.53 -18.54 5.68
N VAL A 46 4.52 -19.61 4.88
CA VAL A 46 5.76 -20.19 4.34
C VAL A 46 6.26 -19.25 3.23
N PRO A 47 7.59 -19.08 3.05
CA PRO A 47 8.16 -18.08 2.16
C PRO A 47 8.00 -18.50 0.69
N PHE A 48 6.78 -18.46 0.18
CA PHE A 48 6.48 -18.63 -1.23
C PHE A 48 6.16 -17.27 -1.82
N LEU A 49 7.07 -16.79 -2.68
CA LEU A 49 6.96 -15.54 -3.42
C LEU A 49 5.54 -15.35 -3.99
N LYS A 50 5.01 -16.36 -4.69
CA LYS A 50 3.68 -16.31 -5.30
C LYS A 50 2.55 -16.11 -4.28
N ALA A 51 2.59 -16.82 -3.15
CA ALA A 51 1.56 -16.70 -2.12
C ALA A 51 1.55 -15.30 -1.49
N THR A 52 2.72 -14.75 -1.19
CA THR A 52 2.85 -13.42 -0.60
C THR A 52 2.39 -12.32 -1.57
N LEU A 53 2.79 -12.41 -2.84
CA LEU A 53 2.36 -11.45 -3.86
C LEU A 53 0.85 -11.54 -4.14
N SER A 54 0.29 -12.76 -4.17
CA SER A 54 -1.16 -12.93 -4.34
C SER A 54 -1.97 -12.38 -3.16
N HIS A 55 -1.44 -12.48 -1.95
CA HIS A 55 -2.04 -11.83 -0.78
C HIS A 55 -2.00 -10.32 -0.85
N ALA A 56 -0.85 -9.75 -1.23
CA ALA A 56 -0.74 -8.31 -1.46
C ALA A 56 -1.70 -7.83 -2.55
N HIS A 57 -1.89 -8.60 -3.63
CA HIS A 57 -2.85 -8.25 -4.68
C HIS A 57 -4.30 -8.27 -4.18
N TRP A 58 -4.69 -9.24 -3.34
CA TRP A 58 -6.01 -9.23 -2.70
C TRP A 58 -6.19 -8.02 -1.76
N MET A 59 -5.16 -7.66 -1.00
CA MET A 59 -5.22 -6.51 -0.08
C MET A 59 -5.49 -5.18 -0.79
N ILE A 60 -5.12 -5.02 -2.07
CA ILE A 60 -5.42 -3.80 -2.84
C ILE A 60 -6.93 -3.50 -2.85
N ASP A 61 -7.76 -4.52 -3.11
CA ASP A 61 -9.22 -4.34 -3.18
C ASP A 61 -9.80 -3.94 -1.81
N GLU A 62 -9.29 -4.54 -0.73
CA GLU A 62 -9.68 -4.21 0.64
C GLU A 62 -9.32 -2.77 1.01
N ILE A 63 -8.15 -2.29 0.56
CA ILE A 63 -7.75 -0.89 0.79
C ILE A 63 -8.69 0.07 0.05
N TYR A 64 -9.10 -0.24 -1.19
CA TYR A 64 -10.14 0.55 -1.86
C TYR A 64 -11.46 0.58 -1.06
N GLY A 65 -11.85 -0.53 -0.43
CA GLY A 65 -12.97 -0.57 0.51
C GLY A 65 -12.78 0.37 1.71
N PHE A 66 -11.61 0.33 2.36
CA PHE A 66 -11.30 1.23 3.48
C PHE A 66 -11.32 2.71 3.06
N LEU A 67 -10.83 3.04 1.87
CA LEU A 67 -10.87 4.39 1.33
C LEU A 67 -12.31 4.86 1.08
N ALA A 68 -13.18 4.00 0.56
CA ALA A 68 -14.60 4.30 0.36
C ALA A 68 -15.33 4.54 1.70
N GLU A 69 -14.92 3.86 2.76
CA GLU A 69 -15.45 4.02 4.12
C GLU A 69 -14.79 5.16 4.92
N GLY A 70 -13.86 5.94 4.32
CA GLY A 70 -13.13 7.00 5.01
C GLY A 70 -12.10 6.53 6.06
N LYS A 71 -11.76 5.23 6.08
CA LYS A 71 -10.81 4.61 7.03
C LYS A 71 -9.35 4.81 6.57
N ILE A 72 -8.93 6.07 6.39
CA ILE A 72 -7.64 6.44 5.78
C ILE A 72 -6.43 5.89 6.55
N GLU A 73 -6.44 5.98 7.88
CA GLU A 73 -5.38 5.42 8.74
C GLU A 73 -5.17 3.92 8.52
N LYS A 74 -6.27 3.16 8.39
CA LYS A 74 -6.23 1.72 8.16
C LYS A 74 -5.71 1.41 6.76
N ALA A 75 -6.19 2.16 5.75
CA ALA A 75 -5.71 2.08 4.38
C ALA A 75 -4.20 2.33 4.31
N HIS A 76 -3.71 3.36 5.00
CA HIS A 76 -2.29 3.69 5.08
C HIS A 76 -1.45 2.55 5.70
N ARG A 77 -1.89 1.97 6.81
CA ARG A 77 -1.19 0.83 7.43
C ARG A 77 -1.10 -0.38 6.50
N TRP A 78 -2.19 -0.69 5.80
CA TRP A 78 -2.21 -1.81 4.86
C TRP A 78 -1.37 -1.55 3.61
N LEU A 79 -1.35 -0.31 3.13
CA LEU A 79 -0.43 0.10 2.06
C LEU A 79 1.03 -0.11 2.47
N GLY A 80 1.42 0.29 3.68
CA GLY A 80 2.77 0.04 4.20
C GLY A 80 3.14 -1.44 4.27
N PHE A 81 2.19 -2.32 4.61
CA PHE A 81 2.40 -3.76 4.54
C PHE A 81 2.68 -4.25 3.11
N ILE A 82 1.88 -3.83 2.13
CA ILE A 82 2.09 -4.17 0.71
C ILE A 82 3.46 -3.68 0.24
N GLN A 83 3.86 -2.46 0.61
CA GLN A 83 5.17 -1.91 0.26
C GLN A 83 6.32 -2.73 0.87
N GLY A 84 6.18 -3.17 2.13
CA GLY A 84 7.12 -4.08 2.76
C GLY A 84 7.24 -5.42 2.03
N VAL A 85 6.12 -6.00 1.59
CA VAL A 85 6.09 -7.21 0.76
C VAL A 85 6.81 -7.00 -0.57
N LEU A 86 6.49 -5.92 -1.28
CA LEU A 86 7.08 -5.60 -2.58
C LEU A 86 8.60 -5.43 -2.51
N TRP A 87 9.11 -4.76 -1.48
CA TRP A 87 10.54 -4.65 -1.23
C TRP A 87 11.18 -6.02 -0.91
N ALA A 88 10.60 -6.76 0.05
CA ALA A 88 11.15 -8.05 0.49
C ALA A 88 11.17 -9.12 -0.62
N THR A 89 10.33 -8.95 -1.65
CA THR A 89 10.21 -9.85 -2.80
C THR A 89 10.94 -9.35 -4.05
N GLY A 90 11.72 -8.26 -3.93
CA GLY A 90 12.54 -7.71 -5.02
C GLY A 90 11.75 -7.04 -6.14
N GLN A 91 10.51 -6.64 -5.89
CA GLN A 91 9.64 -6.03 -6.90
C GLN A 91 9.92 -4.54 -7.12
N TYR A 92 10.38 -3.86 -6.06
CA TYR A 92 10.71 -2.44 -6.05
C TYR A 92 11.83 -2.14 -5.06
N THR A 93 12.59 -1.07 -5.32
CA THR A 93 13.55 -0.49 -4.36
C THR A 93 12.83 0.38 -3.33
N ILE A 94 13.53 0.74 -2.24
CA ILE A 94 12.97 1.68 -1.24
C ILE A 94 12.75 3.06 -1.87
N GLU A 95 13.63 3.47 -2.79
CA GLU A 95 13.52 4.69 -3.55
C GLU A 95 12.25 4.74 -4.41
N ASP A 96 11.94 3.66 -5.13
CA ASP A 96 10.69 3.53 -5.91
C ASP A 96 9.47 3.69 -4.99
N LEU A 97 9.44 2.94 -3.88
CA LEU A 97 8.32 2.97 -2.94
C LEU A 97 8.15 4.34 -2.29
N ALA A 98 9.26 5.03 -1.98
CA ALA A 98 9.22 6.39 -1.45
C ALA A 98 8.69 7.38 -2.50
N ALA A 99 9.05 7.21 -3.78
CA ALA A 99 8.52 8.04 -4.87
C ALA A 99 7.00 7.86 -5.04
N HIS A 100 6.49 6.63 -4.91
CA HIS A 100 5.04 6.36 -4.99
C HIS A 100 4.23 7.01 -3.85
N SER A 101 4.84 7.23 -2.68
CA SER A 101 4.17 7.80 -1.50
C SER A 101 4.29 9.32 -1.37
N ARG A 102 5.17 9.98 -2.13
CA ARG A 102 5.38 11.44 -2.03
C ARG A 102 4.37 12.20 -2.89
N SER A 103 3.75 13.22 -2.31
CA SER A 103 3.10 14.28 -3.07
C SER A 103 4.17 15.22 -3.64
N LEU A 104 4.16 15.44 -4.95
CA LEU A 104 4.91 16.53 -5.59
C LEU A 104 4.42 17.88 -5.08
#